data_AF-A0A0C1JUH4-F1
#
_entry.id   AF-A0A0C1JUH4-F1
#
_cell.length_a   1.000
_cell.length_b   1.000
_cell.length_c   1.000
_cell.angle_alpha   90.00
_cell.angle_beta   90.00
_cell.angle_gamma   90.00
#
_symmetry.space_group_name_H-M   'P 1'
#
loop_
_entity.id
_entity.type
_entity.pdbx_description
1 polymer ?
#
loop_
_entity_poly.entity_id
_entity_poly.type
_entity_poly.pdbx_seq_one_letter_code
_entity_poly.pdbx_strand_id
1 'polypeptide(L)'
;MWEATIKARLGKLDVKIDDLVKAISFRGFLELSITAEHAAATDRLSNLHRDPFDRILLAQAITEPLTFLTADELLKDYSRLVTII
;
A
#
# COMPACT_ATOMS: atom_id res chain seq x y z
N MET A 1 -2.08 6.84 2.52
CA MET A 1 -2.96 8.03 2.55
C MET A 1 -4.16 7.92 1.62
N TRP A 2 -4.00 7.53 0.35
CA TRP A 2 -5.10 7.45 -0.63
C TRP A 2 -6.34 6.71 -0.10
N GLU A 3 -6.21 5.44 0.27
CA GLU A 3 -7.36 4.63 0.71
C GLU A 3 -8.00 5.16 2.00
N ALA A 4 -7.18 5.68 2.94
CA ALA A 4 -7.66 6.30 4.16
C ALA A 4 -8.59 7.50 3.86
N THR A 5 -8.21 8.36 2.92
CA THR A 5 -9.04 9.50 2.47
C THR A 5 -10.36 9.04 1.85
N ILE A 6 -10.34 7.98 1.03
CA ILE A 6 -11.57 7.41 0.45
C ILE A 6 -12.47 6.83 1.54
N LYS A 7 -11.91 6.00 2.44
CA LYS A 7 -12.67 5.38 3.53
C LYS A 7 -13.26 6.42 4.48
N ALA A 8 -12.53 7.49 4.78
CA ALA A 8 -13.05 8.61 5.56
C ALA A 8 -14.21 9.31 4.85
N ARG A 9 -14.08 9.61 3.54
CA ARG A 9 -15.15 10.20 2.74
C ARG A 9 -16.41 9.32 2.68
N LEU A 10 -16.23 8.00 2.67
CA LEU A 10 -17.32 7.02 2.67
C LEU A 10 -17.90 6.75 4.06
N GLY A 11 -17.41 7.41 5.13
CA GLY A 11 -17.84 7.17 6.50
C GLY A 11 -17.41 5.81 7.06
N LYS A 12 -16.49 5.12 6.39
CA LYS A 12 -15.95 3.80 6.81
C LYS A 12 -14.73 3.93 7.74
N LEU A 13 -14.21 5.14 7.89
CA LEU A 13 -13.09 5.45 8.78
C LEU A 13 -13.35 6.78 9.47
N ASP A 14 -13.55 6.76 10.78
CA ASP A 14 -13.77 7.98 11.57
C ASP A 14 -12.42 8.62 11.93
N VAL A 15 -11.90 9.44 11.01
CA VAL A 15 -10.62 10.13 11.18
C VAL A 15 -10.61 11.47 10.46
N LYS A 16 -9.93 12.46 11.05
CA LYS A 16 -9.57 13.70 10.35
C LYS A 16 -8.28 13.46 9.57
N ILE A 17 -8.35 13.56 8.24
CA ILE A 17 -7.22 13.27 7.36
C ILE A 17 -6.00 14.15 7.63
N ASP A 18 -6.20 15.43 7.94
CA ASP A 18 -5.10 16.34 8.28
C ASP A 18 -4.36 15.92 9.55
N ASP A 19 -5.06 15.35 10.53
CA ASP A 19 -4.45 14.83 11.75
C ASP A 19 -3.67 13.54 11.47
N LEU A 20 -4.18 12.69 10.56
CA LEU A 20 -3.48 11.49 10.10
C LEU A 20 -2.18 11.84 9.37
N VAL A 21 -2.19 12.85 8.48
CA VAL A 21 -0.99 13.32 7.77
C VAL A 21 0.08 13.81 8.76
N LYS A 22 -0.31 14.62 9.75
CA LYS A 22 0.62 15.08 10.81
C LYS A 22 1.15 13.91 11.66
N ALA A 23 0.31 12.90 11.90
CA ALA A 23 0.70 11.75 12.70
C ALA A 23 1.78 10.89 12.04
N ILE A 24 1.89 10.86 10.71
CA ILE A 24 2.93 10.10 9.99
C ILE A 24 4.31 10.51 10.49
N SER A 25 4.67 11.79 10.34
CA SER A 25 6.00 12.28 10.75
C SER A 25 6.15 12.28 12.27
N PHE A 26 5.12 12.68 13.00
CA PHE A 26 5.16 12.74 14.47
C PHE A 26 5.40 11.39 15.13
N ARG A 27 4.90 10.30 14.52
CA ARG A 27 5.07 8.93 15.03
C ARG A 27 6.31 8.23 14.47
N GLY A 28 7.13 8.92 13.67
CA GLY A 28 8.36 8.37 13.10
C GLY A 28 8.13 7.43 11.91
N PHE A 29 6.96 7.48 11.28
CA PHE A 29 6.75 6.77 10.02
C PHE A 29 7.48 7.50 8.88
N LEU A 30 8.11 6.72 8.01
CA LEU A 30 8.68 7.21 6.77
C LEU A 30 7.62 7.11 5.66
N GLU A 31 7.28 8.24 5.05
CA GLU A 31 6.45 8.24 3.85
C GLU A 31 7.30 7.85 2.63
N LEU A 32 6.82 6.88 1.86
CA LEU A 32 7.48 6.41 0.65
C LEU A 32 6.75 6.97 -0.59
N SER A 33 7.49 7.65 -1.45
CA SER A 33 6.95 8.16 -2.71
C SER A 33 6.78 7.03 -3.72
N ILE A 34 5.68 7.04 -4.47
CA ILE A 34 5.50 6.16 -5.63
C ILE A 34 6.28 6.75 -6.81
N THR A 35 7.19 5.98 -7.39
CA THR A 35 7.99 6.41 -8.54
C THR A 35 7.54 5.72 -9.83
N ALA A 36 8.11 6.16 -10.96
CA ALA A 36 7.87 5.53 -12.25
C ALA A 36 8.37 4.06 -12.29
N GLU A 37 9.45 3.76 -11.58
CA GLU A 37 9.98 2.40 -11.42
C GLU A 37 8.98 1.49 -10.72
N HIS A 38 8.33 1.97 -9.65
CA HIS A 38 7.26 1.22 -8.97
C HIS A 38 6.09 0.95 -9.91
N ALA A 39 5.68 1.96 -10.70
CA ALA A 39 4.63 1.82 -11.68
C ALA A 39 4.98 0.80 -12.78
N ALA A 40 6.19 0.88 -13.33
CA ALA A 40 6.66 -0.07 -14.36
C ALA A 40 6.77 -1.50 -13.81
N ALA A 41 7.12 -1.68 -12.53
CA ALA A 41 7.20 -2.99 -11.90
C ALA A 41 5.84 -3.71 -11.80
N THR A 42 4.72 -2.99 -11.87
CA THR A 42 3.37 -3.60 -11.87
C THR A 42 3.08 -4.49 -13.08
N ASP A 43 3.78 -4.28 -14.19
CA ASP A 43 3.69 -5.10 -15.41
C ASP A 43 4.24 -6.53 -15.18
N ARG A 44 5.17 -6.68 -14.24
CA ARG A 44 5.79 -7.97 -13.90
C ARG A 44 4.94 -8.82 -12.94
N LEU A 45 3.91 -8.23 -12.34
CA LEU A 45 3.02 -8.92 -11.43
C LEU A 45 2.03 -9.78 -12.23
N SER A 46 1.88 -11.04 -11.85
CA SER A 46 0.84 -11.93 -12.39
C SER A 46 -0.56 -11.31 -12.24
N ASN A 47 -1.53 -11.75 -13.04
CA ASN A 47 -2.88 -11.17 -13.04
C ASN A 47 -3.83 -11.84 -12.03
N LEU A 48 -3.31 -12.25 -10.87
CA LEU A 48 -4.09 -12.89 -9.80
C LEU A 48 -4.97 -11.89 -9.04
N HIS A 49 -4.47 -10.66 -8.88
CA HIS A 49 -5.12 -9.55 -8.19
C HIS A 49 -5.38 -8.38 -9.15
N ARG A 50 -6.59 -7.80 -9.09
CA ARG A 50 -7.06 -6.77 -10.04
C ARG A 50 -7.06 -5.34 -9.50
N ASP A 51 -6.98 -5.13 -8.19
CA ASP A 51 -6.97 -3.76 -7.67
C ASP A 51 -5.66 -3.05 -8.06
N PRO A 52 -5.71 -1.94 -8.83
CA PRO A 52 -4.52 -1.21 -9.20
C PRO A 52 -3.77 -0.61 -8.00
N PHE A 53 -4.46 -0.32 -6.89
CA PHE A 53 -3.83 0.21 -5.67
C PHE A 53 -2.97 -0.83 -4.98
N ASP A 54 -3.50 -2.03 -4.76
CA ASP A 54 -2.73 -3.10 -4.12
C ASP A 54 -1.57 -3.55 -5.01
N ARG A 55 -1.77 -3.55 -6.34
CA ARG A 55 -0.69 -3.85 -7.29
C ARG A 55 0.45 -2.85 -7.20
N ILE A 56 0.19 -1.55 -7.11
CA ILE A 56 1.27 -0.55 -7.00
C ILE A 56 1.98 -0.62 -5.65
N LEU A 57 1.25 -0.88 -4.55
CA LEU A 57 1.85 -1.05 -3.22
C LEU A 57 2.74 -2.30 -3.15
N LEU A 58 2.26 -3.42 -3.69
CA LEU A 58 3.04 -4.65 -3.78
C LEU A 58 4.28 -4.47 -4.66
N ALA A 59 4.13 -3.80 -5.81
CA ALA A 59 5.25 -3.51 -6.70
C ALA A 59 6.31 -2.63 -6.03
N GLN A 60 5.90 -1.61 -5.27
CA GLN A 60 6.80 -0.79 -4.46
C GLN A 60 7.54 -1.64 -3.42
N ALA A 61 6.83 -2.47 -2.65
CA ALA A 61 7.45 -3.33 -1.64
C ALA A 61 8.47 -4.31 -2.24
N ILE A 62 8.19 -4.87 -3.41
CA ILE A 62 9.12 -5.75 -4.12
C ILE A 62 10.34 -4.97 -4.66
N THR A 63 10.12 -3.75 -5.15
CA THR A 63 11.19 -2.91 -5.73
C THR A 63 12.13 -2.34 -4.66
N GLU A 64 11.59 -2.03 -3.47
CA GLU A 64 12.31 -1.49 -2.31
C GLU A 64 12.69 -2.55 -1.24
N PRO A 65 12.77 -3.84 -1.62
CA PRO A 65 12.70 -5.03 -0.75
C PRO A 65 12.12 -4.86 0.68
N LEU A 66 10.89 -4.36 0.79
CA LEU A 66 10.18 -4.14 2.04
C LEU A 66 9.25 -5.31 2.38
N THR A 67 9.01 -5.55 3.68
CA THR A 67 7.94 -6.47 4.10
C THR A 67 6.58 -5.80 3.87
N PHE A 68 5.69 -6.47 3.15
CA PHE A 68 4.36 -6.00 2.83
C PHE A 68 3.33 -6.66 3.74
N LEU A 69 2.75 -5.89 4.67
CA LEU A 69 1.71 -6.35 5.59
C LEU A 69 0.34 -6.13 4.97
N THR A 70 -0.49 -7.16 4.90
CA THR A 70 -1.85 -7.07 4.33
C THR A 70 -2.80 -8.07 4.98
N ALA A 71 -4.09 -7.77 4.99
CA ALA A 71 -5.15 -8.72 5.35
C ALA A 71 -5.69 -9.49 4.13
N ASP A 72 -5.24 -9.15 2.91
CA ASP A 72 -5.68 -9.83 1.69
C ASP A 72 -4.82 -11.07 1.40
N GLU A 73 -5.41 -12.23 1.61
CA GLU A 73 -4.77 -13.52 1.38
C GLU A 73 -4.36 -13.74 -0.08
N LEU A 74 -5.03 -13.11 -1.05
CA LEU A 74 -4.70 -13.25 -2.48
C LEU A 74 -3.30 -12.72 -2.81
N LEU A 75 -2.76 -11.82 -1.99
CA LEU A 75 -1.46 -11.22 -2.22
C LEU A 75 -0.29 -12.11 -1.79
N LYS A 76 -0.54 -13.14 -0.97
CA LYS A 76 0.52 -14.02 -0.42
C LYS A 76 1.35 -14.70 -1.50
N ASP A 77 0.74 -15.06 -2.62
CA ASP A 77 1.38 -15.84 -3.68
C ASP A 77 2.28 -14.99 -4.60
N TYR A 78 2.31 -13.67 -4.43
CA TYR A 78 3.13 -12.79 -5.26
C TYR A 78 4.60 -12.73 -4.85
N SER A 79 4.90 -12.83 -3.56
CA SER A 79 6.26 -12.66 -3.06
C SER A 79 6.40 -13.15 -1.62
N ARG A 80 7.57 -13.69 -1.30
CA ARG A 80 7.98 -14.01 0.08
C ARG A 80 8.01 -12.80 1.03
N LEU A 81 7.94 -11.58 0.47
CA LEU A 81 7.89 -10.34 1.22
C LEU A 81 6.49 -10.05 1.80
N VAL A 82 5.46 -10.78 1.36
CA VAL A 82 4.09 -10.59 1.85
C VAL A 82 3.88 -11.35 3.15
N THR A 83 3.36 -10.65 4.16
CA THR A 83 2.93 -11.21 5.45
C THR A 83 1.46 -10.90 5.67
N ILE A 84 0.67 -11.95 5.91
CA ILE A 84 -0.76 -11.81 6.22
C ILE A 84 -0.94 -11.50 7.70
N ILE A 85 -1.76 -10.48 8.01
CA ILE A 85 -2.06 -10.02 9.38
C ILE A 85 -3.56 -10.01 9.68
#